data_AF-A0A924VXU7-F1
#
_entry.id   AF-A0A924VXU7-F1
#
_cell.length_a   1.000
_cell.length_b   1.000
_cell.length_c   1.000
_cell.angle_alpha   90.00
_cell.angle_beta   90.00
_cell.angle_gamma   90.00
#
_symmetry.space_group_name_H-M   'P 1'
#
loop_
_entity.id
_entity.type
_entity.pdbx_description
1 polymer ?
#
loop_
_entity_poly.entity_id
_entity_poly.type
_entity_poly.pdbx_seq_one_letter_code
_entity_poly.pdbx_strand_id
1 'polypeptide(L)'
;MDKIITIKTTSEFAKTMHFAYTIDMTTNVQIRIDTALKNKAEKTLNKLGLDLPTAFRIFLNKVNLVGGIPFSVTDDNYFIYSNKEEEEILDAYKNSPRSKKFNNSKELIKFLRA
;
A
#
# COMPACT_ATOMS: atom_id res chain seq x y z
N MET A 1 44.03 -9.12 40.78
CA MET A 1 42.94 -9.91 40.18
C MET A 1 41.65 -9.31 40.71
N ASP A 2 41.20 -8.23 40.10
CA ASP A 2 40.05 -7.48 40.58
C ASP A 2 38.78 -8.02 39.90
N LYS A 3 37.93 -8.68 40.70
CA LYS A 3 36.55 -9.01 40.32
C LYS A 3 35.73 -7.72 40.25
N ILE A 4 36.01 -6.88 39.26
CA ILE A 4 35.15 -5.75 38.88
C ILE A 4 34.29 -6.25 37.71
N ILE A 5 33.38 -7.17 38.01
CA ILE A 5 32.11 -7.20 37.31
C ILE A 5 31.12 -6.60 38.30
N THR A 6 31.23 -5.28 38.47
CA THR A 6 30.14 -4.48 39.00
C THR A 6 28.99 -4.69 38.04
N ILE A 7 28.11 -5.62 38.42
CA ILE A 7 26.77 -5.81 37.88
C ILE A 7 26.22 -4.41 37.60
N LYS A 8 26.09 -4.05 36.32
CA LYS A 8 25.43 -2.79 35.95
C LYS A 8 24.13 -2.75 36.74
N THR A 9 23.97 -1.70 37.54
CA THR A 9 22.84 -1.51 38.44
C THR A 9 21.55 -1.86 37.72
N THR A 10 20.63 -2.51 38.41
CA THR A 10 19.31 -2.90 37.88
C THR A 10 18.59 -1.72 37.20
N SER A 11 18.90 -0.48 37.58
CA SER A 11 18.44 0.75 36.92
C SER A 11 18.97 0.95 35.49
N GLU A 12 20.24 0.66 35.22
CA GLU A 12 20.84 0.74 33.88
C GLU A 12 20.24 -0.34 32.98
N PHE A 13 20.09 -1.56 33.49
CA PHE A 13 19.46 -2.64 32.74
C PHE A 13 17.97 -2.36 32.49
N ALA A 14 17.23 -1.87 33.48
CA ALA A 14 15.84 -1.46 33.33
C ALA A 14 15.68 -0.29 32.34
N LYS A 15 16.59 0.70 32.35
CA LYS A 15 16.61 1.82 31.40
C LYS A 15 16.95 1.36 29.99
N THR A 16 17.84 0.38 29.85
CA THR A 16 18.19 -0.23 28.55
C THR A 16 17.05 -1.10 28.02
N MET A 17 16.36 -1.85 28.88
CA MET A 17 15.16 -2.63 28.54
C MET A 17 13.97 -1.73 28.19
N HIS A 18 13.76 -0.63 28.92
CA HIS A 18 12.74 0.35 28.58
C HIS A 18 13.04 1.01 27.23
N PHE A 19 14.29 1.44 27.00
CA PHE A 19 14.72 2.03 25.72
C PHE A 19 14.60 1.06 24.53
N ALA A 20 14.91 -0.22 24.72
CA ALA A 20 14.81 -1.24 23.68
C ALA A 20 13.36 -1.72 23.41
N TYR A 21 12.43 -1.53 24.36
CA TYR A 21 11.04 -2.01 24.25
C TYR A 21 9.98 -0.90 24.16
N THR A 22 10.35 0.39 24.13
CA THR A 22 9.39 1.44 23.76
C THR A 22 9.10 1.38 22.26
N ILE A 23 8.32 0.38 21.84
CA ILE A 23 7.54 0.46 20.62
C ILE A 23 6.47 1.50 20.91
N ASP A 24 6.62 2.68 20.32
CA ASP A 24 5.60 3.72 20.41
C ASP A 24 4.29 3.14 19.86
N MET A 25 3.36 2.79 20.75
CA MET A 25 2.12 2.09 20.37
C MET A 25 1.24 2.92 19.43
N THR A 26 1.45 4.24 19.42
CA THR A 26 0.77 5.20 18.55
C THR A 26 1.71 6.35 18.23
N THR A 27 1.61 6.90 17.01
CA THR A 27 2.33 8.11 16.61
C THR A 27 1.38 9.14 16.01
N ASN A 28 1.71 10.42 16.17
CA ASN A 28 0.91 11.53 15.63
C ASN A 28 1.25 11.80 14.17
N VAL A 29 0.23 12.00 13.33
CA VAL A 29 0.40 12.37 11.92
C VAL A 29 -0.18 13.76 11.71
N GLN A 30 0.62 14.69 11.18
CA GLN A 30 0.20 16.05 10.83
C GLN A 30 0.10 16.18 9.30
N ILE A 31 -1.07 16.60 8.81
CA ILE A 31 -1.36 16.70 7.37
C ILE A 31 -1.89 18.09 7.07
N ARG A 32 -1.33 18.74 6.04
CA ARG A 32 -1.90 19.97 5.46
C ARG A 32 -2.88 19.59 4.36
N ILE A 33 -4.09 20.12 4.44
CA ILE A 33 -5.18 19.88 3.49
C ILE A 33 -5.94 21.18 3.28
N ASP A 34 -6.48 21.37 2.08
CA ASP A 34 -7.38 22.48 1.80
C ASP A 34 -8.62 22.43 2.72
N THR A 35 -9.04 23.59 3.23
CA THR A 35 -10.16 23.71 4.17
C THR A 35 -11.47 23.24 3.56
N ALA A 36 -11.73 23.56 2.28
CA ALA A 36 -12.95 23.13 1.62
C ALA A 36 -12.96 21.61 1.40
N LEU A 37 -11.82 21.03 1.04
CA LEU A 37 -11.67 19.58 0.92
C LEU A 37 -11.90 18.86 2.26
N LYS A 38 -11.30 19.36 3.36
CA LYS A 38 -11.52 18.83 4.72
C LYS A 38 -13.01 18.83 5.07
N ASN A 39 -13.69 19.97 4.89
CA ASN A 39 -15.10 20.10 5.24
C ASN A 39 -16.00 19.17 4.40
N LYS A 40 -15.70 19.01 3.10
CA LYS A 40 -16.43 18.09 2.22
C LYS A 40 -16.23 16.63 2.63
N ALA A 41 -15.00 16.25 2.98
CA ALA A 41 -14.68 14.91 3.47
C ALA A 41 -15.40 14.62 4.80
N GLU A 42 -15.30 15.51 5.79
CA GLU A 42 -15.97 15.37 7.09
C GLU A 42 -17.50 15.25 6.94
N LYS A 43 -18.13 16.09 6.10
CA LYS A 43 -19.57 15.98 5.82
C LYS A 43 -19.94 14.61 5.25
N THR A 44 -19.09 14.03 4.42
CA THR A 44 -19.33 12.73 3.79
C THR A 44 -19.14 11.60 4.80
N LEU A 45 -18.06 11.62 5.57
CA LEU A 45 -17.75 10.62 6.59
C LEU A 45 -18.77 10.62 7.74
N ASN A 46 -19.23 11.80 8.16
CA ASN A 46 -20.28 11.92 9.19
C ASN A 46 -21.59 11.25 8.76
N LYS A 47 -21.94 11.28 7.47
CA LYS A 47 -23.11 10.53 6.95
C LYS A 47 -22.94 9.01 7.07
N LEU A 48 -21.69 8.54 7.11
CA LEU A 48 -21.33 7.13 7.30
C LEU A 48 -21.09 6.78 8.78
N GLY A 49 -21.25 7.75 9.70
CA GLY A 49 -20.98 7.56 11.13
C GLY A 49 -19.48 7.46 11.48
N LEU A 50 -18.61 8.05 10.65
CA LEU A 50 -17.16 8.03 10.83
C LEU A 50 -16.61 9.44 11.05
N ASP A 51 -15.61 9.56 11.93
CA ASP A 51 -14.77 10.75 12.01
C ASP A 51 -13.58 10.66 11.05
N LEU A 52 -12.96 11.81 10.77
CA LEU A 52 -11.85 11.91 9.83
C LEU A 52 -10.64 11.03 10.24
N PRO A 53 -10.20 11.02 11.51
CA PRO A 53 -9.11 10.14 11.95
C PRO A 53 -9.42 8.65 11.80
N THR A 54 -10.65 8.19 12.10
CA THR A 54 -11.00 6.77 11.93
C THR A 54 -11.01 6.39 10.46
N ALA A 55 -11.59 7.22 9.59
CA ALA A 55 -11.55 6.98 8.15
C ALA A 55 -10.10 6.92 7.62
N PHE A 56 -9.22 7.80 8.11
CA PHE A 56 -7.81 7.79 7.74
C PHE A 56 -7.07 6.53 8.22
N ARG A 57 -7.36 6.04 9.44
CA ARG A 57 -6.84 4.75 9.93
C ARG A 57 -7.30 3.58 9.07
N ILE A 58 -8.58 3.55 8.67
CA ILE A 58 -9.12 2.53 7.77
C ILE A 58 -8.38 2.56 6.43
N PHE A 59 -8.16 3.75 5.87
CA PHE A 59 -7.41 3.93 4.64
C PHE A 59 -5.99 3.36 4.74
N LEU A 60 -5.23 3.72 5.79
CA LEU A 60 -3.86 3.23 5.99
C LEU A 60 -3.80 1.71 6.19
N ASN A 61 -4.73 1.14 6.95
CA ASN A 61 -4.84 -0.32 7.09
C ASN A 61 -5.11 -0.99 5.74
N LYS A 62 -5.94 -0.38 4.90
CA LYS A 62 -6.23 -0.90 3.57
C LYS A 62 -5.01 -0.80 2.65
N VAL A 63 -4.24 0.28 2.72
CA VAL A 63 -2.95 0.43 2.01
C VAL A 63 -2.03 -0.73 2.35
N ASN A 64 -1.86 -1.03 3.64
CA ASN A 64 -1.02 -2.14 4.09
C ASN A 64 -1.55 -3.50 3.61
N LEU A 65 -2.86 -3.71 3.68
CA LEU A 65 -3.49 -4.98 3.29
C LEU A 65 -3.33 -5.27 1.79
N VAL A 66 -3.40 -4.26 0.93
CA VAL A 66 -3.28 -4.43 -0.53
C VAL A 66 -1.86 -4.24 -1.05
N GLY A 67 -0.93 -3.78 -0.22
CA GLY A 67 0.45 -3.46 -0.63
C GLY A 67 0.55 -2.29 -1.61
N GLY A 68 -0.40 -1.34 -1.56
CA GLY A 68 -0.50 -0.25 -2.54
C GLY A 68 -1.63 0.73 -2.23
N ILE A 69 -1.91 1.66 -3.14
CA ILE A 69 -3.01 2.61 -2.97
C ILE A 69 -4.36 1.88 -3.19
N PRO A 70 -5.30 1.94 -2.25
CA PRO A 70 -6.53 1.15 -2.28
C PRO A 70 -7.63 1.75 -3.16
N PHE A 71 -7.25 2.37 -4.26
CA PHE A 71 -8.09 2.88 -5.33
C PHE A 71 -7.25 3.05 -6.60
N SER A 72 -7.89 3.13 -7.77
CA SER A 72 -7.16 3.39 -9.01
C SER A 72 -6.54 4.78 -8.97
N VAL A 73 -5.25 4.89 -9.25
CA VAL A 73 -4.52 6.16 -9.35
C VAL A 73 -4.34 6.61 -10.80
N THR A 74 -5.17 6.09 -11.70
CA THR A 74 -5.21 6.51 -13.09
C THR A 74 -5.92 7.85 -13.20
N ASP A 75 -5.32 8.80 -13.90
CA ASP A 75 -6.06 9.89 -14.51
C ASP A 75 -7.08 9.29 -15.49
N ASP A 76 -8.25 9.90 -15.61
CA ASP A 76 -9.30 9.52 -16.57
C ASP A 76 -8.74 9.38 -18.00
N ASN A 77 -7.59 10.02 -18.28
CA ASN A 77 -6.90 10.02 -19.56
C ASN A 77 -5.77 8.97 -19.72
N TYR A 78 -5.50 8.11 -18.75
CA TYR A 78 -4.26 7.31 -18.75
C TYR A 78 -4.32 6.03 -19.62
N PHE A 79 -5.51 5.55 -20.01
CA PHE A 79 -5.67 4.34 -20.85
C PHE A 79 -6.82 4.42 -21.85
N ILE A 80 -7.17 5.59 -22.35
CA ILE A 80 -8.09 5.66 -23.48
C ILE A 80 -7.23 5.43 -24.73
N TYR A 81 -7.08 4.16 -25.13
CA TYR A 81 -6.68 3.87 -26.50
C TYR A 81 -7.70 4.53 -27.41
N SER A 82 -7.26 5.33 -28.38
CA SER A 82 -8.15 5.69 -29.47
C SER A 82 -8.62 4.40 -30.16
N ASN A 83 -9.82 4.40 -30.75
CA ASN A 83 -10.33 3.22 -31.48
C ASN A 83 -9.30 2.64 -32.48
N LYS A 84 -8.46 3.52 -33.05
CA LYS A 84 -7.38 3.15 -33.96
C LYS A 84 -6.24 2.41 -33.25
N GLU A 85 -5.78 2.90 -32.11
CA GLU A 85 -4.72 2.25 -31.34
C GLU A 85 -5.19 0.90 -30.77
N GLU A 86 -6.46 0.80 -30.39
CA GLU A 86 -7.06 -0.48 -29.97
C GLU A 86 -7.11 -1.48 -31.12
N GLU A 87 -7.50 -1.06 -32.33
CA GLU A 87 -7.45 -1.89 -33.54
C GLU A 87 -6.02 -2.34 -33.87
N GLU A 88 -5.03 -1.45 -33.78
CA GLU A 88 -3.62 -1.77 -34.03
C GLU A 88 -3.08 -2.80 -33.03
N ILE A 89 -3.43 -2.68 -31.74
CA ILE A 89 -3.06 -3.66 -30.71
C ILE A 89 -3.71 -5.02 -30.98
N LEU A 90 -4.99 -5.04 -31.40
CA LEU A 90 -5.72 -6.25 -31.73
C LEU A 90 -5.19 -6.93 -33.00
N ASP A 91 -4.80 -6.15 -34.01
CA ASP A 91 -4.18 -6.67 -35.23
C ASP A 91 -2.80 -7.24 -34.95
N ALA A 92 -1.97 -6.52 -34.18
CA ALA A 92 -0.68 -7.01 -33.73
C ALA A 92 -0.81 -8.30 -32.92
N TYR A 93 -1.83 -8.42 -32.06
CA TYR A 93 -2.10 -9.65 -31.31
C TYR A 93 -2.52 -10.82 -32.22
N LYS A 94 -3.44 -10.60 -33.17
CA LYS A 94 -3.92 -11.62 -34.10
C LYS A 94 -2.83 -12.13 -35.03
N ASN A 95 -1.99 -11.22 -35.52
CA ASN A 95 -0.92 -11.51 -36.47
C ASN A 95 0.41 -11.86 -35.78
N SER A 96 0.48 -11.80 -34.45
CA SER A 96 1.68 -12.19 -33.72
C SER A 96 1.92 -13.69 -33.82
N PRO A 97 3.15 -14.14 -34.19
CA PRO A 97 3.55 -15.53 -34.04
C PRO A 97 3.56 -16.01 -32.57
N ARG A 98 3.44 -15.09 -31.60
CA ARG A 98 3.30 -15.39 -30.17
C ARG A 98 1.86 -15.64 -29.72
N SER A 99 0.86 -15.58 -30.60
CA SER A 99 -0.53 -15.99 -30.32
C SER A 99 -0.65 -17.53 -30.23
N LYS A 100 0.26 -18.16 -29.50
CA LYS A 100 0.21 -19.59 -29.26
C LYS A 100 -0.99 -19.88 -28.38
N LYS A 101 -1.97 -20.60 -28.92
CA LYS A 101 -3.10 -21.10 -28.14
C LYS A 101 -2.61 -22.23 -27.24
N PHE A 102 -3.00 -22.20 -25.98
CA PHE A 102 -2.69 -23.25 -25.01
C PHE A 102 -3.98 -23.93 -24.61
N ASN A 103 -4.00 -25.27 -24.64
CA ASN A 103 -5.21 -26.04 -24.34
C ASN A 103 -5.42 -26.21 -22.83
N ASN A 104 -4.42 -25.87 -22.01
CA ASN A 104 -4.50 -25.92 -20.57
C ASN A 104 -3.52 -24.93 -19.90
N SER A 105 -3.83 -24.56 -18.66
CA SER A 105 -3.03 -23.62 -17.86
C SER A 105 -1.58 -24.10 -17.62
N LYS A 106 -1.35 -25.42 -17.54
CA LYS A 106 -0.02 -26.00 -17.32
C LYS A 106 0.92 -25.75 -18.50
N GLU A 107 0.41 -25.86 -19.72
CA GLU A 107 1.16 -25.61 -20.95
C GLU A 107 1.52 -24.13 -21.11
N LEU A 108 0.58 -23.24 -20.79
CA LEU A 108 0.80 -21.78 -20.77
C LEU A 108 1.89 -21.39 -19.76
N ILE A 109 1.79 -21.88 -18.52
CA ILE A 109 2.75 -21.54 -17.46
C ILE A 109 4.17 -22.05 -17.81
N LYS A 110 4.27 -23.21 -18.46
CA LYS A 110 5.57 -23.73 -18.93
C LYS A 110 6.20 -22.84 -20.00
N PHE A 111 5.38 -22.29 -20.90
CA PHE A 111 5.85 -21.38 -21.95
C PHE A 111 6.29 -20.01 -21.40
N LEU A 112 5.56 -19.44 -20.43
CA LEU A 112 5.88 -18.12 -19.85
C LEU A 112 7.13 -18.12 -18.95
N ARG A 113 7.52 -19.29 -18.45
CA ARG A 113 8.71 -19.45 -17.60
C ARG A 113 9.98 -19.82 -18.38
N ALA A 114 9.85 -20.11 -19.68
CA ALA A 114 10.96 -20.43 -20.57
C ALA A 114 11.61 -19.15 -21.10
#